data_AF-A0AAE1FXM6-F1
#
_entry.id   AF-A0AAE1FXM6-F1
#
_cell.length_a   1.000
_cell.length_b   1.000
_cell.length_c   1.000
_cell.angle_alpha   90.00
_cell.angle_beta   90.00
_cell.angle_gamma   90.00
#
_symmetry.space_group_name_H-M   'P 1'
#
loop_
_entity.id
_entity.type
_entity.pdbx_description
1 polymer ?
#
loop_
_entity_poly.entity_id
_entity_poly.type
_entity_poly.pdbx_seq_one_letter_code
_entity_poly.pdbx_strand_id
1 'polypeptide(L)'
;MVEDLMMRQIVDLPTRGLNTLDLFFTNNEDIISGVRTEDTTISDHKLLIVETTLEYRPMIEINGSGCSSFSTRNFFSENMDWTSMNNAITIVNWNQELKDMTTIEMYDFIIEKLLFICSRFVPARKVHRRISNIPRDRKILMRKRTKLAERILHREDSRIKEQLSNIEEKLAKIT
;
A
#
# COMPACT_ATOMS: atom_id res chain seq x y z
N MET A 1 -8.39 25.80 -17.47
CA MET A 1 -8.57 24.86 -16.34
C MET A 1 -8.56 23.44 -16.90
N VAL A 2 -7.78 22.52 -16.33
CA VAL A 2 -7.38 21.19 -16.86
C VAL A 2 -6.46 21.23 -18.09
N GLU A 3 -6.81 21.99 -19.14
CA GLU A 3 -5.96 22.17 -20.32
C GLU A 3 -4.63 22.87 -19.98
N ASP A 4 -4.65 23.82 -19.03
CA ASP A 4 -3.46 24.50 -18.51
C ASP A 4 -2.50 23.55 -17.77
N LEU A 5 -2.96 22.36 -17.39
CA LEU A 5 -2.19 21.34 -16.67
C LEU A 5 -1.70 20.22 -17.61
N MET A 6 -1.90 20.34 -18.92
CA MET A 6 -1.55 19.32 -19.94
C MET A 6 -2.15 17.94 -19.64
N MET A 7 -3.31 17.88 -18.99
CA MET A 7 -3.99 16.62 -18.67
C MET A 7 -5.13 16.38 -19.66
N ARG A 8 -5.23 15.15 -20.18
CA ARG A 8 -6.27 14.69 -21.09
C ARG A 8 -7.17 13.69 -20.38
N GLN A 9 -8.48 13.85 -20.54
CA GLN A 9 -9.46 12.86 -20.11
C GLN A 9 -9.38 11.65 -21.04
N ILE A 10 -9.31 10.46 -20.46
CA ILE A 10 -9.18 9.19 -21.20
C ILE A 10 -10.49 8.41 -21.23
N VAL A 11 -11.37 8.66 -20.25
CA VAL A 11 -12.60 7.89 -20.08
C VAL A 11 -13.76 8.66 -20.65
N ASP A 12 -14.27 8.18 -21.78
CA ASP A 12 -15.48 8.68 -22.43
C ASP A 12 -16.62 7.65 -22.40
N LEU A 13 -16.42 6.55 -21.68
CA LEU A 13 -17.39 5.45 -21.54
C LEU A 13 -18.38 5.74 -20.39
N PRO A 14 -19.64 5.31 -20.52
CA PRO A 14 -20.62 5.49 -19.47
C PRO A 14 -20.26 4.61 -18.25
N THR A 15 -20.06 5.27 -17.11
CA THR A 15 -19.66 4.64 -15.85
C THR A 15 -20.83 4.51 -14.87
N ARG A 16 -21.95 5.20 -15.11
CA ARG A 16 -23.22 5.02 -14.38
C ARG A 16 -24.41 5.18 -15.32
N GLY A 17 -25.06 4.08 -15.69
CA GLY A 17 -26.14 4.09 -16.68
C GLY A 17 -25.63 4.55 -18.05
N LEU A 18 -26.07 5.73 -18.49
CA LEU A 18 -25.59 6.40 -19.72
C LEU A 18 -24.65 7.60 -19.43
N ASN A 19 -24.38 7.87 -18.16
CA ASN A 19 -23.57 9.03 -17.75
C ASN A 19 -22.11 8.62 -17.52
N THR A 20 -21.19 9.53 -17.85
CA THR A 20 -19.76 9.42 -17.56
C THR A 20 -19.45 10.30 -16.35
N LEU A 21 -19.59 9.73 -15.15
CA LEU A 21 -19.37 10.45 -13.88
C LEU A 21 -17.99 10.17 -13.28
N ASP A 22 -17.47 8.97 -13.54
CA ASP A 22 -16.13 8.59 -13.15
C ASP A 22 -15.14 8.98 -14.25
N LEU A 23 -14.24 9.91 -13.92
CA LEU A 23 -13.28 10.51 -14.85
C LEU A 23 -11.87 10.06 -14.52
N PHE A 24 -11.07 9.81 -15.56
CA PHE A 24 -9.65 9.52 -15.45
C PHE A 24 -8.88 10.45 -16.37
N PHE A 25 -7.90 11.15 -15.79
CA PHE A 25 -7.05 12.10 -16.50
C PHE A 25 -5.60 11.63 -16.45
N THR A 26 -4.88 11.78 -17.56
CA THR A 26 -3.44 11.53 -17.64
C THR A 26 -2.77 12.64 -18.43
N ASN A 27 -1.51 12.93 -18.10
CA ASN A 27 -0.65 13.80 -18.91
C ASN A 27 0.08 13.04 -20.02
N ASN A 28 -0.02 11.71 -20.02
CA ASN A 28 0.62 10.85 -21.00
C ASN A 28 -0.36 9.73 -21.40
N GLU A 29 -0.96 9.89 -22.57
CA GLU A 29 -1.93 8.93 -23.13
C GLU A 29 -1.24 7.69 -23.69
N ASP A 30 0.01 7.79 -24.13
CA ASP A 30 0.76 6.67 -24.76
C ASP A 30 0.99 5.50 -23.78
N ILE A 31 0.85 5.77 -22.47
CA ILE A 31 0.93 4.76 -21.41
C ILE A 31 -0.31 3.85 -21.39
N ILE A 32 -1.46 4.33 -21.86
CA ILE A 32 -2.72 3.63 -21.78
C ILE A 32 -2.83 2.63 -22.93
N SER A 33 -2.93 1.34 -22.61
CA SER A 33 -3.12 0.28 -23.61
C SER A 33 -4.59 -0.02 -23.88
N GLY A 34 -5.48 0.31 -22.94
CA GLY A 34 -6.91 0.04 -23.09
C GLY A 34 -7.76 0.58 -21.95
N VAL A 35 -9.03 0.82 -22.25
CA VAL A 35 -10.03 1.29 -21.28
C VAL A 35 -11.32 0.51 -21.53
N ARG A 36 -11.88 -0.08 -20.47
CA ARG A 36 -13.18 -0.76 -20.55
C ARG A 36 -14.00 -0.56 -19.28
N THR A 37 -15.29 -0.85 -19.37
CA THR A 37 -16.20 -0.83 -18.22
C THR A 37 -16.86 -2.19 -18.07
N GLU A 38 -17.02 -2.65 -16.83
CA GLU A 38 -17.68 -3.90 -16.48
C GLU A 38 -18.77 -3.64 -15.44
N ASP A 39 -19.95 -4.24 -15.61
CA ASP A 39 -21.02 -4.10 -14.61
C ASP A 39 -20.65 -4.86 -13.33
N THR A 40 -20.94 -4.27 -12.17
CA THR A 40 -20.70 -4.91 -10.88
C THR A 40 -22.02 -5.31 -10.22
N THR A 41 -21.99 -6.39 -9.44
CA THR A 41 -23.18 -6.85 -8.69
C THR A 41 -23.41 -6.09 -7.40
N ILE A 42 -22.45 -5.25 -6.99
CA ILE A 42 -22.42 -4.58 -5.69
C ILE A 42 -22.58 -3.06 -5.76
N SER A 43 -22.56 -2.48 -6.96
CA SER A 43 -22.64 -1.03 -7.17
C SER A 43 -23.49 -0.73 -8.41
N ASP A 44 -24.14 0.43 -8.41
CA ASP A 44 -24.81 0.99 -9.60
C ASP A 44 -23.82 1.70 -10.54
N HIS A 45 -22.57 1.87 -10.10
CA HIS A 45 -21.45 2.24 -10.96
C HIS A 45 -20.83 1.00 -11.61
N LYS A 46 -20.40 1.17 -12.86
CA LYS A 46 -19.59 0.21 -13.60
C LYS A 46 -18.14 0.28 -13.13
N LEU A 47 -17.50 -0.87 -13.03
CA LEU A 47 -16.07 -0.98 -12.79
C LEU A 47 -15.32 -0.47 -14.01
N LEU A 48 -14.63 0.66 -13.87
CA LEU A 48 -13.72 1.18 -14.87
C LEU A 48 -12.37 0.46 -14.75
N ILE A 49 -11.91 -0.15 -15.85
CA ILE A 49 -10.62 -0.83 -15.93
C ILE A 49 -9.77 -0.11 -16.96
N VAL A 50 -8.62 0.38 -16.51
CA VAL A 50 -7.61 1.06 -17.34
C VAL A 50 -6.36 0.19 -17.36
N GLU A 51 -5.97 -0.24 -18.56
CA GLU A 51 -4.79 -1.04 -18.79
C GLU A 51 -3.64 -0.13 -19.20
N THR A 52 -2.46 -0.37 -18.65
CA THR A 52 -1.28 0.46 -18.89
C THR A 52 -0.07 -0.37 -19.26
N THR A 53 0.79 0.15 -20.13
CA THR A 53 2.07 -0.46 -20.52
C THR A 53 3.20 -0.25 -19.50
N LEU A 54 2.92 0.41 -18.37
CA LEU A 54 3.88 0.60 -17.29
C LEU A 54 4.31 -0.73 -16.70
N GLU A 55 5.59 -1.05 -16.85
CA GLU A 55 6.22 -2.10 -16.07
C GLU A 55 6.23 -1.68 -14.60
N TYR A 56 5.39 -2.32 -13.79
CA TYR A 56 5.48 -2.20 -12.35
C TYR A 56 6.82 -2.82 -11.91
N ARG A 57 7.80 -1.96 -11.69
CA ARG A 57 8.99 -2.32 -10.91
C ARG A 57 8.59 -2.12 -9.46
N PRO A 58 8.38 -3.17 -8.66
CA PRO A 58 8.31 -2.99 -7.23
C PRO A 58 9.60 -2.27 -6.84
N MET A 59 9.48 -1.06 -6.30
CA MET A 59 10.61 -0.46 -5.60
C MET A 59 11.01 -1.52 -4.58
N ILE A 60 12.21 -2.08 -4.76
CA ILE A 60 12.87 -2.77 -3.67
C ILE A 60 12.88 -1.72 -2.58
N GLU A 61 12.13 -1.96 -1.50
CA GLU A 61 12.30 -1.21 -0.27
C GLU A 61 13.78 -1.37 0.07
N ILE A 62 14.59 -0.40 -0.33
CA ILE A 62 15.92 -0.25 0.21
C ILE A 62 15.60 -0.08 1.68
N ASN A 63 15.92 -1.11 2.47
CA ASN A 63 15.93 -1.02 3.92
C ASN A 63 16.93 0.08 4.26
N GLY A 64 16.46 1.32 4.19
CA GLY A 64 17.19 2.51 4.52
C GLY A 64 17.62 2.32 5.95
N SER A 65 18.93 2.20 6.13
CA SER A 65 19.56 2.14 7.44
C SER A 65 18.97 3.21 8.35
N GLY A 66 18.29 2.77 9.41
CA GLY A 66 18.23 3.48 10.69
C GLY A 66 17.43 4.78 10.77
N CYS A 67 16.74 5.27 9.75
CA CYS A 67 15.83 6.41 9.94
C CYS A 67 14.50 5.88 10.51
N SER A 68 14.20 6.22 11.77
CA SER A 68 13.02 5.73 12.48
C SER A 68 11.72 6.27 11.86
N SER A 69 11.28 5.68 10.76
CA SER A 69 10.10 6.04 9.96
C SER A 69 8.93 6.50 10.82
N PHE A 70 8.22 7.55 10.38
CA PHE A 70 6.98 8.05 10.99
C PHE A 70 5.95 6.95 11.26
N SER A 71 6.01 5.83 10.53
CA SER A 71 5.23 4.61 10.76
C SER A 71 5.34 4.05 12.19
N THR A 72 6.45 4.29 12.88
CA THR A 72 6.69 3.86 14.27
C THR A 72 5.99 4.73 15.31
N ARG A 73 5.38 5.86 14.91
CA ARG A 73 4.77 6.85 15.81
C ARG A 73 3.23 6.79 15.76
N ASN A 74 2.60 6.98 16.92
CA ASN A 74 1.15 6.93 17.07
C ASN A 74 0.54 8.35 17.05
N PHE A 75 0.31 8.85 15.84
CA PHE A 75 -0.33 10.16 15.63
C PHE A 75 -1.82 10.20 16.01
N PHE A 76 -2.40 9.07 16.42
CA PHE A 76 -3.81 8.99 16.84
C PHE A 76 -3.94 8.72 18.35
N SER A 77 -2.84 8.89 19.10
CA SER A 77 -2.89 8.79 20.55
C SER A 77 -3.69 9.94 21.16
N GLU A 78 -4.61 9.63 22.08
CA GLU A 78 -5.36 10.64 22.84
C GLU A 78 -4.44 11.56 23.66
N ASN A 79 -3.32 11.02 24.15
CA ASN A 79 -2.31 11.76 24.91
C ASN A 79 -1.33 12.58 24.05
N MET A 80 -1.77 13.10 22.90
CA MET A 80 -0.88 13.91 22.05
C MET A 80 -0.96 15.40 22.40
N ASP A 81 0.21 16.00 22.64
CA ASP A 81 0.36 17.44 22.76
C ASP A 81 0.68 18.09 21.41
N TRP A 82 -0.38 18.30 20.60
CA TRP A 82 -0.28 18.97 19.30
C TRP A 82 0.23 20.40 19.41
N THR A 83 -0.10 21.10 20.50
CA THR A 83 0.25 22.50 20.70
C THR A 83 1.76 22.66 20.88
N SER A 84 2.38 21.86 21.75
CA SER A 84 3.83 21.88 21.94
C SER A 84 4.58 21.43 20.70
N MET A 85 4.05 20.43 19.96
CA MET A 85 4.66 19.98 18.71
C MET A 85 4.63 21.07 17.64
N ASN A 86 3.49 21.73 17.44
CA ASN A 86 3.37 22.82 16.47
C ASN A 86 4.31 23.98 16.83
N ASN A 87 4.37 24.36 18.11
CA ASN A 87 5.31 25.38 18.57
C ASN A 87 6.77 25.00 18.25
N ALA A 88 7.15 23.74 18.47
CA ALA A 88 8.49 23.26 18.16
C ALA A 88 8.81 23.32 16.66
N ILE A 89 7.83 23.08 15.78
CA ILE A 89 7.98 23.20 14.32
C ILE A 89 8.08 24.68 13.90
N THR A 90 7.29 25.57 14.49
CA THR A 90 7.27 26.99 14.15
C THR A 90 8.52 27.74 14.58
N ILE A 91 9.16 27.31 15.68
CA ILE A 91 10.41 27.91 16.17
C ILE A 91 11.58 27.66 15.22
N VAL A 92 11.52 26.61 14.38
CA VAL A 92 12.60 26.30 13.44
C VAL A 92 12.63 27.37 12.32
N ASN A 93 13.79 27.98 12.14
CA ASN A 93 14.01 28.94 11.06
C ASN A 93 14.36 28.24 9.75
N TRP A 94 13.34 27.68 9.08
CA TRP A 94 13.47 26.90 7.85
C TRP A 94 14.25 27.62 6.75
N ASN A 95 14.05 28.94 6.60
CA ASN A 95 14.74 29.73 5.58
C ASN A 95 16.25 29.78 5.79
N GLN A 96 16.70 29.76 7.03
CA GLN A 96 18.12 29.75 7.36
C GLN A 96 18.71 28.34 7.26
N GLU A 97 17.99 27.34 7.76
CA GLU A 97 18.46 25.95 7.76
C GLU A 97 18.58 25.38 6.34
N LEU A 98 17.71 25.78 5.41
CA LEU A 98 17.64 25.23 4.05
C LEU A 98 18.42 26.05 3.02
N LYS A 99 18.98 27.21 3.38
CA LYS A 99 19.47 28.23 2.43
C LYS A 99 20.51 27.71 1.43
N ASP A 100 21.41 26.86 1.89
CA ASP A 100 22.59 26.41 1.12
C ASP A 100 22.51 24.92 0.72
N MET A 101 21.30 24.36 0.73
CA MET A 101 21.05 22.95 0.41
C MET A 101 20.47 22.78 -1.01
N THR A 102 20.75 21.66 -1.64
CA THR A 102 20.02 21.22 -2.84
C THR A 102 18.63 20.71 -2.47
N THR A 103 17.72 20.60 -3.44
CA THR A 103 16.35 20.10 -3.20
C THR A 103 16.32 18.72 -2.53
N ILE A 104 17.27 17.85 -2.85
CA ILE A 104 17.37 16.51 -2.26
C ILE A 104 17.82 16.61 -0.79
N GLU A 105 18.87 17.38 -0.52
CA GLU A 105 19.38 17.60 0.84
C GLU A 105 18.34 18.31 1.72
N MET A 106 17.59 19.26 1.17
CA MET A 106 16.48 19.92 1.87
C MET A 106 15.41 18.90 2.29
N TYR A 107 15.02 18.00 1.38
CA TYR A 107 14.04 16.97 1.68
C TYR A 107 14.50 16.07 2.82
N ASP A 108 15.72 15.54 2.73
CA ASP A 108 16.28 14.65 3.76
C ASP A 108 16.37 15.36 5.11
N PHE A 109 16.83 16.62 5.13
CA PHE A 109 16.92 17.43 6.33
C PHE A 109 15.55 17.70 6.97
N ILE A 110 14.53 18.06 6.17
CA ILE A 110 13.18 18.30 6.66
C ILE A 110 12.63 17.02 7.30
N ILE A 111 12.78 15.88 6.62
CA ILE A 111 12.31 14.60 7.13
C ILE A 111 13.00 14.28 8.45
N GLU A 112 14.33 14.39 8.53
CA GLU A 112 15.09 14.13 9.76
C GLU A 112 14.65 15.05 10.92
N LYS A 113 14.50 16.36 10.67
CA LYS A 113 14.07 17.32 11.69
C LYS A 113 12.66 17.08 12.18
N LEU A 114 11.70 16.87 11.27
CA LEU A 114 10.33 16.57 11.65
C LEU A 114 10.26 15.28 12.44
N LEU A 115 11.04 14.27 12.05
CA LEU A 115 11.07 12.99 12.73
C LEU A 115 11.67 13.10 14.14
N PHE A 116 12.71 13.91 14.31
CA PHE A 116 13.24 14.27 15.61
C PHE A 116 12.20 14.95 16.50
N ILE A 117 11.48 15.95 15.98
CA ILE A 117 10.41 16.65 16.72
C ILE A 117 9.29 15.66 17.09
N CYS A 118 8.78 14.89 16.13
CA CYS A 118 7.76 13.89 16.37
C CYS A 118 8.22 12.82 17.36
N SER A 119 9.52 12.49 17.40
CA SER A 119 10.02 11.50 18.36
C SER A 119 9.86 11.92 19.81
N ARG A 120 9.84 13.23 20.07
CA ARG A 120 9.73 13.84 21.40
C ARG A 120 8.28 14.02 21.85
N PHE A 121 7.39 14.36 20.94
CA PHE A 121 5.99 14.71 21.26
C PHE A 121 4.99 13.60 20.92
N VAL A 122 5.33 12.70 19.99
CA VAL A 122 4.42 11.64 19.54
C VAL A 122 4.82 10.30 20.17
N PRO A 123 3.90 9.66 20.92
CA PRO A 123 4.14 8.34 21.49
C PRO A 123 4.51 7.31 20.43
N ALA A 124 5.37 6.36 20.81
CA ALA A 124 5.65 5.20 19.96
C ALA A 124 4.40 4.32 19.79
N ARG A 125 4.20 3.75 18.59
CA ARG A 125 3.18 2.73 18.38
C ARG A 125 3.52 1.51 19.23
N LYS A 126 2.54 1.01 19.97
CA LYS A 126 2.65 -0.28 20.65
C LYS A 126 2.68 -1.37 19.59
N VAL A 127 3.82 -2.03 19.43
CA VAL A 127 3.91 -3.23 18.61
C VAL A 127 3.31 -4.39 19.40
N HIS A 128 2.00 -4.59 19.24
CA HIS A 128 1.39 -5.84 19.69
C HIS A 128 1.87 -6.95 18.77
N ARG A 129 2.90 -7.70 19.20
CA ARG A 129 3.24 -8.97 18.56
C ARG A 129 2.03 -9.88 18.74
N ARG A 130 1.21 -10.00 17.70
CA ARG A 130 0.20 -11.07 17.64
C ARG A 130 0.97 -12.38 17.59
N ILE A 131 1.22 -12.97 18.76
CA ILE A 131 1.68 -14.36 18.82
C ILE A 131 0.54 -15.14 18.22
N SER A 132 0.73 -15.63 16.99
CA SER A 132 -0.26 -16.49 16.36
C SER A 132 -0.34 -17.77 17.19
N ASN A 133 -1.39 -17.88 18.02
CA ASN A 133 -1.71 -19.08 18.80
C ASN A 133 -2.28 -20.17 17.88
N ILE A 134 -1.69 -20.33 16.70
CA ILE A 134 -2.03 -21.37 15.74
C ILE A 134 -1.28 -22.64 16.22
N PRO A 135 -1.99 -23.73 16.52
CA PRO A 135 -1.37 -24.99 16.93
C PRO A 135 -0.29 -25.44 15.94
N ARG A 136 0.76 -26.08 16.47
CA ARG A 136 1.92 -26.52 15.68
C ARG A 136 1.49 -27.40 14.49
N ASP A 137 0.57 -28.32 14.72
CA ASP A 137 0.10 -29.27 13.70
C ASP A 137 -0.63 -28.55 12.56
N ARG A 138 -1.42 -27.53 12.90
CA ARG A 138 -2.08 -26.66 11.93
C ARG A 138 -1.07 -25.87 11.08
N LYS A 139 0.00 -25.33 11.69
CA LYS A 139 1.09 -24.67 10.94
C LYS A 139 1.78 -25.64 9.98
N ILE A 140 2.02 -26.89 10.39
CA ILE A 140 2.65 -27.92 9.54
C ILE A 140 1.76 -28.25 8.35
N LEU A 141 0.46 -28.47 8.58
CA LEU A 141 -0.49 -28.79 7.52
C LEU A 141 -0.67 -27.64 6.53
N MET A 142 -0.75 -26.40 7.00
CA MET A 142 -0.79 -25.22 6.11
C MET A 142 0.44 -25.13 5.21
N ARG A 143 1.65 -25.34 5.77
CA ARG A 143 2.89 -25.36 4.98
C ARG A 143 2.90 -26.48 3.93
N LYS A 144 2.38 -27.66 4.27
CA LYS A 144 2.25 -28.77 3.32
C LYS A 144 1.23 -28.45 2.22
N ARG A 145 0.09 -27.83 2.58
CA ARG A 145 -0.93 -27.37 1.63
C ARG A 145 -0.32 -26.44 0.58
N THR A 146 0.40 -25.40 1.03
CA THR A 146 1.05 -24.44 0.13
C THR A 146 2.01 -25.10 -0.85
N LYS A 147 2.90 -25.98 -0.36
CA LYS A 147 3.87 -26.69 -1.22
C LYS A 147 3.21 -27.60 -2.26
N LEU A 148 2.08 -28.23 -1.93
CA LEU A 148 1.38 -29.10 -2.88
C LEU A 148 0.56 -28.30 -3.89
N ALA A 149 -0.06 -27.19 -3.46
CA ALA A 149 -0.76 -26.27 -4.35
C ALA A 149 0.19 -25.67 -5.40
N GLU A 150 1.38 -25.23 -4.98
CA GLU A 150 2.44 -24.75 -5.89
C GLU A 150 2.87 -25.84 -6.90
N ARG A 151 2.95 -27.10 -6.47
CA ARG A 151 3.29 -28.22 -7.36
C ARG A 151 2.20 -28.53 -8.38
N ILE A 152 0.92 -28.46 -7.99
CA ILE A 152 -0.21 -28.66 -8.91
C ILE A 152 -0.23 -27.59 -10.00
N LEU A 153 0.11 -26.34 -9.65
CA LEU A 153 0.19 -25.25 -10.62
C LEU A 153 1.19 -25.52 -11.74
N HIS A 154 2.28 -26.23 -11.45
CA HIS A 154 3.35 -26.54 -12.42
C HIS A 154 3.23 -27.94 -13.04
N ARG A 155 2.51 -28.85 -12.40
CA ARG A 155 2.33 -30.24 -12.86
C ARG A 155 1.01 -30.79 -12.34
N GLU A 156 0.08 -31.07 -13.26
CA GLU A 156 -1.14 -31.79 -12.91
C GLU A 156 -0.82 -33.25 -12.57
N ASP A 157 -0.93 -33.60 -11.29
CA ASP A 157 -0.75 -34.96 -10.78
C ASP A 157 -1.93 -35.31 -9.86
N SER A 158 -2.69 -36.34 -10.23
CA SER A 158 -3.86 -36.81 -9.50
C SER A 158 -3.54 -37.24 -8.07
N ARG A 159 -2.33 -37.79 -7.83
CA ARG A 159 -1.88 -38.16 -6.49
C ARG A 159 -1.64 -36.94 -5.61
N ILE A 160 -1.17 -35.84 -6.19
CA ILE A 160 -0.94 -34.59 -5.46
C ILE A 160 -2.27 -33.91 -5.13
N LYS A 161 -3.27 -33.97 -6.04
CA LYS A 161 -4.64 -33.50 -5.78
C LYS A 161 -5.29 -34.26 -4.61
N GLU A 162 -5.14 -35.58 -4.58
CA GLU A 162 -5.64 -36.42 -3.48
C GLU A 162 -4.95 -36.09 -2.14
N GLN A 163 -3.62 -35.88 -2.15
CA GLN A 163 -2.88 -35.45 -0.96
C GLN A 163 -3.32 -34.08 -0.44
N LEU A 164 -3.66 -33.14 -1.35
CA LEU A 164 -4.15 -31.82 -0.98
C LEU A 164 -5.52 -31.92 -0.28
N SER A 165 -6.45 -32.68 -0.86
CA SER A 165 -7.77 -32.94 -0.27
C SER A 165 -7.66 -33.53 1.16
N ASN A 166 -6.79 -34.53 1.33
CA ASN A 166 -6.51 -35.13 2.64
C ASN A 166 -5.95 -34.14 3.68
N ILE A 167 -5.19 -33.13 3.25
CA ILE A 167 -4.68 -32.08 4.14
C ILE A 167 -5.78 -31.09 4.50
N GLU A 168 -6.68 -30.76 3.57
CA GLU A 168 -7.83 -29.90 3.81
C GLU A 168 -8.81 -30.52 4.82
N GLU A 169 -9.09 -31.82 4.71
CA GLU A 169 -9.88 -32.55 5.72
C GLU A 169 -9.21 -32.54 7.10
N LYS A 170 -7.89 -32.74 7.17
CA LYS A 170 -7.15 -32.69 8.44
C LYS A 170 -7.14 -31.28 9.04
N LEU A 171 -7.08 -30.24 8.21
CA LEU A 171 -7.18 -28.86 8.66
C LEU A 171 -8.57 -28.54 9.22
N ALA A 172 -9.64 -29.04 8.59
CA ALA A 172 -11.01 -28.89 9.06
C ALA A 172 -11.24 -29.53 10.44
N LYS A 173 -10.59 -30.67 10.72
CA LYS A 173 -10.67 -31.38 12.01
C LYS A 173 -9.87 -30.75 13.17
N ILE A 174 -8.95 -29.82 12.87
CA ILE A 174 -8.11 -29.13 13.88
C ILE A 174 -8.67 -27.72 14.19
N THR A 175 -9.86 -27.40 13.67
CA THR A 175 -10.60 -26.16 13.95
C THR A 175 -11.34 -26.29 15.27
#